data_AF-A0A944SU49-F1
#
_entry.id   AF-A0A944SU49-F1
#
_cell.length_a   1.000
_cell.length_b   1.000
_cell.length_c   1.000
_cell.angle_alpha   90.00
_cell.angle_beta   90.00
_cell.angle_gamma   90.00
#
_symmetry.space_group_name_H-M   'P 1'
#
loop_
_entity.id
_entity.type
_entity.pdbx_description
1 polymer ?
#
loop_
_entity_poly.entity_id
_entity_poly.type
_entity_poly.pdbx_seq_one_letter_code
_entity_poly.pdbx_strand_id
1 'polypeptide(L)'
;DQLPYVINFDLPNIPEDYVHRIGRTGRASATGHAISLVCSDEFDYLSDIEHLTRELIERRVIEGFEPVHDLPASSLDKPHKHRKRVSKPSGNPSRGNTKQQASDPSKPNPARRRRKPSNRPTSA
;
A
#
# COMPACT_ATOMS: atom_id res chain seq x y z
N ASP A 1 -11.62 -23.19 4.11
CA ASP A 1 -11.71 -23.37 2.65
C ASP A 1 -10.39 -23.04 1.97
N GLN A 2 -9.73 -24.07 1.44
CA GLN A 2 -8.53 -23.95 0.61
C GLN A 2 -8.94 -24.23 -0.83
N LEU A 3 -8.64 -23.31 -1.74
CA LEU A 3 -8.99 -23.48 -3.15
C LEU A 3 -7.85 -24.19 -3.89
N PRO A 4 -8.13 -25.20 -4.73
CA PRO A 4 -7.09 -25.87 -5.52
C PRO A 4 -6.51 -24.94 -6.61
N TYR A 5 -7.31 -24.02 -7.11
CA TYR A 5 -6.95 -23.08 -8.17
C TYR A 5 -7.39 -21.65 -7.82
N VAL A 6 -6.55 -20.69 -8.20
CA VAL A 6 -6.87 -19.26 -8.23
C VAL A 6 -6.56 -18.74 -9.63
N ILE A 7 -7.54 -18.08 -10.25
CA ILE A 7 -7.39 -17.51 -11.60
C ILE A 7 -7.52 -15.99 -11.50
N ASN A 8 -6.48 -15.26 -11.93
CA ASN A 8 -6.54 -13.83 -12.17
C ASN A 8 -6.92 -13.60 -13.63
N PHE A 9 -8.12 -13.06 -13.85
CA PHE A 9 -8.53 -12.60 -15.19
C PHE A 9 -7.78 -11.32 -15.59
N ASP A 10 -7.61 -10.41 -14.62
CA ASP A 10 -6.80 -9.19 -14.74
C ASP A 10 -5.82 -9.14 -13.57
N LEU A 11 -4.66 -8.51 -13.78
CA LEU A 11 -3.68 -8.32 -12.72
C LEU A 11 -4.06 -7.17 -11.79
N PRO A 12 -3.95 -7.35 -10.46
CA PRO A 12 -4.16 -6.25 -9.54
C PRO A 12 -3.07 -5.20 -9.72
N ASN A 13 -3.45 -3.93 -9.69
CA ASN A 13 -2.53 -2.80 -9.81
C ASN A 13 -1.65 -2.59 -8.55
N ILE A 14 -1.96 -3.31 -7.47
CA ILE A 14 -1.22 -3.33 -6.21
C ILE A 14 -0.65 -4.74 -6.06
N PRO A 15 0.68 -4.93 -6.05
CA PRO A 15 1.28 -6.26 -6.05
C PRO A 15 1.00 -7.03 -4.74
N GLU A 16 0.79 -6.34 -3.61
CA GLU A 16 0.40 -7.01 -2.37
C GLU A 16 -0.97 -7.70 -2.49
N ASP A 17 -1.90 -7.12 -3.26
CA ASP A 17 -3.22 -7.71 -3.47
C ASP A 17 -3.14 -9.01 -4.27
N TYR A 18 -2.15 -9.13 -5.16
CA TYR A 18 -1.84 -10.39 -5.85
C TYR A 18 -1.50 -11.49 -4.85
N VAL A 19 -0.55 -11.22 -3.95
CA VAL A 19 -0.12 -12.18 -2.91
C VAL A 19 -1.29 -12.60 -2.02
N HIS A 20 -2.12 -11.64 -1.60
CA HIS A 20 -3.31 -11.94 -0.79
C HIS A 20 -4.33 -12.82 -1.51
N ARG A 21 -4.48 -12.64 -2.83
CA ARG A 21 -5.39 -13.42 -3.67
C ARG A 21 -4.90 -14.85 -3.86
N ILE A 22 -3.64 -15.03 -4.27
CA ILE A 22 -3.06 -16.37 -4.45
C ILE A 22 -2.89 -17.10 -3.11
N GLY A 23 -2.79 -16.37 -2.00
CA GLY A 23 -2.82 -16.93 -0.66
C GLY A 23 -4.12 -17.64 -0.28
N ARG A 24 -5.12 -17.76 -1.15
CA ARG A 24 -6.28 -18.66 -0.99
C ARG A 24 -5.97 -20.13 -1.34
N THR A 25 -4.86 -20.38 -2.02
CA THR A 25 -4.37 -21.73 -2.37
C THR A 25 -3.04 -22.05 -1.63
N GLY A 26 -2.57 -23.30 -1.69
CA GLY A 26 -1.19 -23.67 -1.31
C GLY A 26 -0.77 -23.49 0.17
N ARG A 27 -1.70 -23.61 1.14
CA ARG A 27 -1.41 -23.50 2.60
C ARG A 27 -1.15 -24.87 3.24
N ALA A 28 -0.43 -24.89 4.36
CA ALA A 28 -0.19 -26.08 5.19
C ALA A 28 0.40 -27.28 4.43
N SER A 29 1.46 -27.03 3.65
CA SER A 29 2.14 -28.00 2.77
C SER A 29 1.29 -28.60 1.64
N ALA A 30 0.06 -28.11 1.43
CA ALA A 30 -0.69 -28.47 0.24
C ALA A 30 -0.15 -27.73 -0.98
N THR A 31 -0.16 -28.39 -2.14
CA THR A 31 0.11 -27.75 -3.43
C THR A 31 -1.09 -26.94 -3.90
N GLY A 32 -0.83 -25.83 -4.59
CA GLY A 32 -1.86 -24.93 -5.10
C GLY A 32 -1.42 -24.28 -6.40
N HIS A 33 -2.37 -23.98 -7.28
CA HIS A 33 -2.07 -23.37 -8.57
C HIS A 33 -2.69 -21.97 -8.67
N ALA A 34 -1.86 -21.00 -9.07
CA ALA A 34 -2.29 -19.65 -9.42
C ALA A 34 -1.98 -19.38 -10.88
N ILE A 35 -3.01 -19.06 -11.66
CA ILE A 35 -2.90 -18.77 -13.10
C ILE A 35 -3.32 -17.32 -13.30
N SER A 36 -2.55 -16.57 -14.08
CA SER A 36 -2.88 -15.17 -14.40
C SER A 36 -2.89 -15.00 -15.90
N LEU A 37 -3.96 -14.40 -16.42
CA LEU A 37 -4.04 -13.93 -17.80
C LEU A 37 -3.49 -12.51 -17.80
N VAL A 38 -2.62 -12.19 -18.77
CA VAL A 38 -1.91 -10.92 -18.80
C VAL A 38 -1.86 -10.42 -20.24
N CYS A 39 -2.20 -9.15 -20.45
CA CYS A 39 -2.00 -8.45 -21.71
C CYS A 39 -0.78 -7.53 -21.69
N SER A 40 -0.38 -7.00 -22.85
CA SER A 40 0.75 -6.06 -22.98
C SER A 40 0.64 -4.85 -22.06
N ASP A 41 -0.58 -4.35 -21.84
CA ASP A 41 -0.85 -3.12 -21.07
C ASP A 41 -0.67 -3.32 -19.55
N GLU A 42 -0.70 -4.57 -19.10
CA GLU A 42 -0.53 -4.97 -17.70
C GLU A 42 0.90 -5.40 -17.38
N PHE A 43 1.83 -5.29 -18.34
CA PHE A 43 3.22 -5.70 -18.15
C PHE A 43 3.89 -5.02 -16.95
N ASP A 44 3.57 -3.74 -16.70
CA ASP A 44 4.06 -3.03 -15.52
C ASP A 44 3.57 -3.69 -14.21
N TYR A 45 2.32 -4.15 -14.16
CA TYR A 45 1.80 -4.86 -12.98
C TYR A 45 2.47 -6.20 -12.78
N LEU A 46 2.69 -6.95 -13.88
CA LEU A 46 3.43 -8.20 -13.85
C LEU A 46 4.83 -7.98 -13.28
N SER A 47 5.55 -6.98 -13.78
CA SER A 47 6.91 -6.67 -13.31
C SER A 47 6.94 -6.29 -11.84
N ASP A 48 5.98 -5.49 -11.36
CA ASP A 48 5.87 -5.11 -9.95
C ASP A 48 5.62 -6.34 -9.05
N ILE A 49 4.77 -7.27 -9.51
CA ILE A 49 4.49 -8.54 -8.80
C ILE A 49 5.75 -9.41 -8.74
N GLU A 50 6.44 -9.62 -9.86
CA GLU A 50 7.67 -10.42 -9.93
C GLU A 50 8.78 -9.85 -9.04
N HIS A 51 8.91 -8.52 -8.95
CA HIS A 51 9.85 -7.89 -8.02
C HIS A 51 9.46 -8.11 -6.55
N LEU A 52 8.16 -8.08 -6.24
CA LEU A 52 7.67 -8.32 -4.87
C LEU A 52 7.87 -9.78 -4.46
N THR A 53 7.55 -10.74 -5.33
CA THR A 53 7.73 -12.18 -5.07
C THR A 53 9.17 -12.63 -5.21
N ARG A 54 10.01 -11.84 -5.90
CA ARG A 54 11.41 -12.14 -6.27
C ARG A 54 11.54 -13.37 -7.16
N GLU A 55 10.51 -13.65 -7.94
CA GLU A 55 10.47 -14.79 -8.86
C GLU A 55 9.86 -14.35 -10.19
N LEU A 56 10.45 -14.81 -11.29
CA LEU A 56 9.87 -14.63 -12.62
C LEU A 56 8.75 -15.65 -12.82
N ILE A 57 7.58 -15.17 -13.23
CA ILE A 57 6.43 -16.04 -13.47
C ILE A 57 6.58 -16.72 -14.82
N GLU A 58 6.45 -18.05 -14.83
CA GLU A 58 6.54 -18.84 -16.07
C GLU A 58 5.44 -18.42 -17.05
N ARG A 59 5.83 -18.04 -18.26
CA ARG A 59 4.90 -17.69 -19.34
C ARG A 59 4.67 -18.90 -20.22
N ARG A 60 3.40 -19.27 -20.41
CA ARG A 60 2.99 -20.34 -21.31
C ARG A 60 2.07 -19.79 -22.39
N VAL A 61 2.43 -20.05 -23.64
CA VAL A 61 1.55 -19.82 -24.79
C VAL A 61 0.75 -21.10 -25.03
N ILE A 62 -0.56 -20.95 -25.20
CA ILE A 62 -1.47 -22.06 -25.49
C ILE A 62 -1.81 -22.00 -26.99
N GLU A 63 -1.72 -23.14 -27.66
CA GLU A 63 -2.04 -23.26 -29.09
C GLU A 63 -3.46 -22.75 -29.37
N GLY A 64 -3.60 -21.90 -30.39
CA GLY A 64 -4.88 -21.26 -30.75
C GLY A 64 -5.28 -20.08 -29.86
N PHE A 65 -4.46 -19.74 -28.86
CA PHE A 65 -4.60 -18.55 -28.01
C PHE A 65 -3.29 -17.75 -27.98
N GLU A 66 -2.63 -17.60 -29.13
CA GLU A 66 -1.44 -16.76 -29.20
C GLU A 66 -1.79 -15.29 -28.91
N PRO A 67 -0.96 -14.57 -28.13
CA PRO A 67 -1.17 -13.16 -27.88
C PRO A 67 -0.99 -12.36 -29.18
N VAL A 68 -1.88 -11.41 -29.44
CA VAL A 68 -1.76 -10.48 -30.57
C VAL A 68 -0.59 -9.50 -30.37
N HIS A 69 -0.31 -9.16 -29.11
CA HIS A 69 0.80 -8.30 -28.71
C HIS A 69 1.68 -9.05 -27.70
N ASP A 70 2.95 -9.23 -28.04
CA ASP A 70 3.90 -9.94 -27.18
C ASP A 70 4.20 -9.14 -25.91
N LEU A 71 4.35 -9.86 -24.80
CA LEU A 71 4.83 -9.26 -23.56
C LEU A 71 6.36 -9.09 -23.60
N PRO A 72 6.89 -7.92 -23.22
CA PRO A 72 8.34 -7.71 -23.10
C PRO A 72 8.98 -8.71 -22.14
N ALA A 73 10.26 -9.02 -22.28
CA ALA A 73 10.97 -9.87 -21.32
C ALA A 73 11.06 -9.19 -19.94
N SER A 74 10.61 -9.90 -18.90
CA SER A 74 10.79 -9.48 -17.51
C SER A 74 12.21 -9.79 -17.02
N SER A 75 12.71 -8.98 -16.10
CA SER A 75 14.03 -9.15 -15.46
C SER A 75 13.99 -8.51 -14.08
N LEU A 76 14.49 -9.23 -13.08
CA LEU A 76 14.55 -8.79 -11.69
C LEU A 76 15.70 -7.80 -11.40
N ASP A 77 16.62 -7.62 -12.36
CA ASP A 77 17.79 -6.74 -12.21
C ASP A 77 17.47 -5.28 -12.51
N LYS A 78 16.31 -5.01 -13.12
CA LYS A 78 15.89 -3.67 -13.49
C LYS A 78 15.38 -2.91 -12.26
N PRO A 79 15.73 -1.62 -12.09
CA PRO A 79 15.21 -0.84 -10.98
C PRO A 79 13.68 -0.71 -11.07
N HIS A 80 13.01 -1.16 -10.02
CA HIS A 80 11.55 -1.09 -9.91
C HIS A 80 11.12 0.39 -9.88
N LYS A 81 10.35 0.81 -10.89
CA LYS A 81 9.76 2.15 -10.92
C LYS A 81 8.58 2.19 -9.94
N HIS A 82 8.71 2.92 -8.84
CA HIS A 82 7.59 3.11 -7.92
C HIS A 82 6.46 3.89 -8.60
N ARG A 83 5.36 3.20 -8.92
CA ARG A 83 4.11 3.86 -9.30
C ARG A 83 3.52 4.56 -8.08
N LYS A 84 3.14 5.83 -8.24
CA LYS A 84 2.43 6.57 -7.18
C LYS A 84 1.11 5.85 -6.89
N ARG A 85 0.97 5.28 -5.71
CA ARG A 85 -0.30 4.72 -5.23
C ARG A 85 -1.36 5.82 -5.29
N VAL A 86 -2.37 5.63 -6.13
CA VAL A 86 -3.60 6.44 -6.05
C VAL A 86 -4.29 5.99 -4.77
N SER A 87 -4.07 6.74 -3.70
CA SER A 87 -4.74 6.53 -2.42
C SER A 87 -6.25 6.65 -2.64
N LYS A 88 -6.98 5.54 -2.52
CA LYS A 88 -8.43 5.57 -2.35
C LYS A 88 -8.75 6.49 -1.16
N PRO A 89 -9.64 7.47 -1.30
CA PRO A 89 -10.01 8.32 -0.17
C PRO A 89 -10.72 7.43 0.86
N SER A 90 -10.02 7.11 1.95
CA SER A 90 -10.62 6.50 3.13
C SER A 90 -11.52 7.55 3.78
N GLY A 91 -12.78 7.60 3.33
CA GLY A 91 -13.81 8.43 3.93
C GLY A 91 -14.10 7.98 5.35
N ASN A 92 -13.58 8.70 6.33
CA ASN A 92 -14.02 8.61 7.71
C ASN A 92 -14.69 9.95 8.06
N PRO A 93 -16.03 10.08 8.06
CA PRO A 93 -16.69 11.31 8.47
C PRO A 93 -16.70 11.36 10.00
N SER A 94 -15.59 11.77 10.60
CA SER A 94 -15.61 12.22 12.00
C SER A 94 -16.18 13.64 12.02
N ARG A 95 -17.51 13.75 12.06
CA ARG A 95 -18.23 14.99 12.35
C ARG A 95 -18.87 14.86 13.72
N GLY A 96 -18.34 15.61 14.67
CA GLY A 96 -19.04 15.90 15.92
C GLY A 96 -18.12 16.12 17.11
N ASN A 97 -17.46 17.27 17.19
CA ASN A 97 -17.40 17.92 18.50
C ASN A 97 -17.37 19.45 18.38
N THR A 98 -18.47 20.01 18.83
CA THR A 98 -18.74 21.42 19.08
C THR A 98 -17.72 21.99 20.05
N LYS A 99 -17.11 23.13 19.72
CA LYS A 99 -16.84 24.19 20.69
C LYS A 99 -16.57 25.51 19.98
N GLN A 100 -17.60 26.34 20.03
CA GLN A 100 -17.54 27.78 19.83
C GLN A 100 -16.58 28.39 20.86
N GLN A 101 -15.65 29.23 20.42
CA GLN A 101 -15.25 30.38 21.23
C GLN A 101 -14.79 31.51 20.31
N ALA A 102 -15.56 32.59 20.41
CA ALA A 102 -15.44 33.81 19.65
C ALA A 102 -14.22 34.63 20.08
N SER A 103 -13.71 35.39 19.13
CA SER A 103 -12.66 36.40 19.21
C SER A 103 -13.11 37.67 19.92
N ASP A 104 -12.25 38.25 20.78
CA ASP A 104 -12.20 39.70 21.00
C ASP A 104 -10.79 40.15 21.48
N PRO A 105 -10.10 41.10 20.81
CA PRO A 105 -8.82 41.65 21.25
C PRO A 105 -8.95 43.10 21.76
N SER A 106 -8.68 43.36 23.04
CA SER A 106 -8.59 44.74 23.54
C SER A 106 -7.66 44.95 24.75
N LYS A 107 -6.42 45.38 24.42
CA LYS A 107 -5.63 46.47 25.07
C LYS A 107 -5.06 46.31 26.51
N PRO A 108 -4.08 47.15 26.94
CA PRO A 108 -2.74 46.66 27.33
C PRO A 108 -2.30 46.92 28.80
N ASN A 109 -1.11 46.35 29.10
CA ASN A 109 -0.25 46.41 30.30
C ASN A 109 -0.25 47.75 31.11
N PRO A 110 -0.02 47.70 32.44
CA PRO A 110 1.27 48.21 32.91
C PRO A 110 1.90 47.46 34.10
N ALA A 111 3.22 47.57 34.15
CA ALA A 111 4.13 47.10 35.18
C ALA A 111 3.83 47.65 36.59
N ARG A 112 3.97 46.80 37.63
CA ARG A 112 4.61 47.22 38.90
C ARG A 112 5.01 46.04 39.81
N ARG A 113 6.34 45.89 39.92
CA ARG A 113 7.14 45.82 41.16
C ARG A 113 6.87 44.72 42.22
N ARG A 114 8.01 44.07 42.55
CA ARG A 114 8.53 43.69 43.90
C ARG A 114 7.89 42.43 44.52
N ARG A 115 8.59 41.46 45.12
CA ARG A 115 9.96 41.32 45.67
C ARG A 115 10.28 39.81 45.86
N LYS A 116 11.58 39.46 45.74
CA LYS A 116 12.34 38.30 46.28
C LYS A 116 12.07 37.99 47.78
N PRO A 117 12.65 36.96 48.46
CA PRO A 117 13.37 35.73 48.03
C PRO A 117 13.08 34.47 48.93
N SER A 118 13.94 33.44 48.82
CA SER A 118 14.23 32.33 49.79
C SER A 118 13.27 31.14 49.76
N ASN A 119 13.65 29.86 49.88
CA ASN A 119 14.91 29.20 50.20
C ASN A 119 14.89 27.76 49.63
N ARG A 120 16.09 27.23 49.36
CA ARG A 120 16.54 25.83 49.18
C ARG A 120 15.92 24.80 50.17
N PRO A 121 16.22 23.46 50.11
CA PRO A 121 17.06 22.70 49.16
C PRO A 121 16.52 21.28 48.74
N THR A 122 17.33 20.65 47.89
CA THR A 122 17.57 19.20 47.62
C THR A 122 17.07 18.21 48.68
N SER A 123 16.64 16.99 48.33
CA SER A 123 17.41 15.76 47.97
C SER A 123 16.34 14.66 47.76
N ALA A 124 16.52 13.47 47.18
CA ALA A 124 17.60 12.64 46.68
C ALA A 124 16.94 11.68 45.67
#